data_AF-A0A4Y4M0J0-F1
#
_entry.id   AF-A0A4Y4M0J0-F1
#
_cell.length_a   1.000
_cell.length_b   1.000
_cell.length_c   1.000
_cell.angle_alpha   90.00
_cell.angle_beta   90.00
_cell.angle_gamma   90.00
#
_symmetry.space_group_name_H-M   'P 1'
#
loop_
_entity.id
_entity.type
_entity.pdbx_description
1 polymer ?
#
loop_
_entity_poly.entity_id
_entity_poly.type
_entity_poly.pdbx_seq_one_letter_code
_entity_poly.pdbx_strand_id
1 'polypeptide(L)'
;MGSTNNLDTFPEALMEIPVLEEINLQGNQVNDLGNLSFPENLKYLELQQNAIIRLSENLFKSRRPEFLNVNGNHITEYHPK
;
A
#
# COMPACT_ATOMS: atom_id res chain seq x y z
N MET A 1 13.80 -5.76 21.01
CA MET A 1 13.45 -6.94 20.19
C MET A 1 12.10 -6.62 19.58
N GLY A 2 12.11 -5.92 18.45
CA GLY A 2 10.87 -5.49 17.78
C GLY A 2 10.29 -6.65 17.02
N SER A 3 9.01 -6.93 17.21
CA SER A 3 8.24 -7.82 16.34
C SER A 3 8.32 -7.26 14.93
N THR A 4 9.06 -7.91 14.04
CA THR A 4 8.84 -7.73 12.61
C THR A 4 7.47 -8.32 12.31
N ASN A 5 6.53 -7.48 11.89
CA ASN A 5 5.30 -7.99 11.31
C ASN A 5 5.72 -8.63 9.98
N ASN A 6 5.56 -9.95 9.87
CA ASN A 6 6.03 -10.72 8.71
C ASN A 6 4.96 -10.80 7.62
N LEU A 7 4.22 -9.71 7.37
CA LEU A 7 3.25 -9.71 6.28
C LEU A 7 4.02 -9.71 4.96
N ASP A 8 3.97 -10.82 4.23
CA ASP A 8 4.52 -10.97 2.88
C ASP A 8 3.51 -10.55 1.80
N THR A 9 2.22 -10.56 2.17
CA THR A 9 1.08 -10.27 1.31
C THR A 9 0.28 -9.10 1.87
N PHE A 10 -0.23 -8.23 0.99
CA PHE A 10 -1.11 -7.15 1.40
C PHE A 10 -2.45 -7.71 1.91
N PRO A 11 -2.99 -7.24 3.05
CA PRO A 11 -4.27 -7.70 3.58
C PRO A 11 -5.44 -7.12 2.78
N GLU A 12 -5.77 -7.74 1.65
CA GLU A 12 -6.76 -7.24 0.68
C GLU A 12 -8.15 -7.00 1.29
N ALA A 13 -8.51 -7.74 2.34
CA ALA A 13 -9.76 -7.55 3.08
C ALA A 13 -9.93 -6.13 3.65
N LEU A 14 -8.84 -5.36 3.84
CA LEU A 14 -8.93 -3.95 4.24
C LEU A 14 -9.59 -3.07 3.16
N MET A 15 -9.56 -3.49 1.90
CA MET A 15 -10.19 -2.75 0.79
C MET A 15 -11.72 -2.80 0.85
N GLU A 16 -12.29 -3.78 1.57
CA GLU A 16 -13.73 -3.94 1.77
C GLU A 16 -14.29 -3.05 2.88
N ILE A 17 -13.44 -2.26 3.55
CA ILE A 17 -13.84 -1.37 4.64
C ILE A 17 -14.08 0.04 4.06
N PRO A 18 -15.34 0.46 3.80
CA PRO A 18 -15.62 1.70 3.06
C PRO A 18 -15.23 2.97 3.82
N VAL A 19 -15.10 2.89 5.14
CA VAL A 19 -14.76 4.00 6.03
C VAL A 19 -13.26 4.09 6.34
N LEU A 20 -12.43 3.24 5.73
CA LEU A 20 -11.01 3.18 6.03
C LEU A 20 -10.29 4.43 5.47
N GLU A 21 -9.69 5.21 6.37
CA GLU A 21 -8.97 6.43 6.01
C GLU A 21 -7.44 6.27 6.05
N GLU A 22 -6.94 5.33 6.84
CA GLU A 22 -5.50 5.17 7.10
C GLU A 22 -5.10 3.70 7.06
N ILE A 23 -4.01 3.39 6.36
CA ILE A 23 -3.36 2.09 6.36
C ILE A 23 -1.87 2.29 6.65
N ASN A 24 -1.39 1.66 7.72
CA ASN A 24 0.03 1.60 8.03
C ASN A 24 0.51 0.14 8.00
N LEU A 25 1.31 -0.18 6.99
CA LEU A 25 1.99 -1.46 6.83
C LEU A 25 3.52 -1.26 6.77
N GLN A 26 4.05 -0.21 7.41
CA GLN A 26 5.48 0.02 7.51
C GLN A 26 6.21 -1.20 8.09
N GLY A 27 7.40 -1.50 7.55
CA GLY A 27 8.32 -2.47 8.16
C GLY A 27 7.84 -3.92 8.04
N ASN A 28 7.07 -4.22 6.98
CA ASN A 28 6.64 -5.57 6.62
C ASN A 28 7.49 -6.11 5.45
N GLN A 29 7.03 -7.21 4.83
CA GLN A 29 7.69 -7.87 3.70
C GLN A 29 6.79 -7.88 2.46
N VAL A 30 5.84 -6.94 2.38
CA VAL A 30 4.90 -6.87 1.26
C VAL A 30 5.68 -6.60 -0.01
N ASN A 31 5.55 -7.49 -1.00
CA ASN A 31 6.26 -7.38 -2.28
C ASN A 31 5.33 -7.09 -3.47
N ASP A 32 4.04 -7.36 -3.31
CA ASP A 32 3.01 -7.17 -4.32
C ASP A 32 1.80 -6.45 -3.73
N LEU A 33 1.38 -5.36 -4.38
CA LEU A 33 0.13 -4.65 -4.09
C LEU A 33 -1.00 -5.11 -5.03
N GLY A 34 -0.76 -6.06 -5.92
CA GLY A 34 -1.75 -6.62 -6.83
C GLY A 34 -2.53 -5.57 -7.63
N ASN A 35 -3.77 -5.94 -7.98
CA ASN A 35 -4.74 -5.07 -8.63
C ASN A 35 -5.76 -4.52 -7.62
N LEU A 36 -5.29 -4.04 -6.45
CA LEU A 36 -6.15 -3.59 -5.36
C LEU A 36 -6.94 -2.33 -5.73
N SER A 37 -8.23 -2.34 -5.43
CA SER A 37 -9.09 -1.15 -5.48
C SER A 37 -9.16 -0.53 -4.10
N PHE A 38 -8.39 0.54 -3.89
CA PHE A 38 -8.35 1.20 -2.58
C PHE A 38 -9.67 1.90 -2.24
N PRO A 39 -10.09 1.89 -0.96
CA PRO A 39 -11.30 2.60 -0.50
C PRO A 39 -11.26 4.08 -0.89
N GLU A 40 -12.39 4.64 -1.31
CA GLU A 40 -12.48 6.05 -1.75
C GLU A 40 -12.11 7.05 -0.63
N ASN A 41 -12.28 6.64 0.62
CA ASN A 41 -11.97 7.46 1.80
C ASN A 41 -10.51 7.35 2.25
N LEU A 42 -9.68 6.52 1.61
CA LEU A 42 -8.28 6.36 2.00
C LEU A 42 -7.50 7.66 1.76
N LYS A 43 -6.92 8.19 2.83
CA LYS A 43 -6.14 9.43 2.85
C LYS A 43 -4.65 9.17 3.06
N TYR A 44 -4.31 8.21 3.92
CA TYR A 44 -2.92 7.93 4.33
C TYR A 44 -2.55 6.48 4.05
N LEU A 45 -1.51 6.27 3.24
CA LEU A 45 -0.97 4.94 2.95
C LEU A 45 0.54 4.92 3.22
N GLU A 46 0.92 4.24 4.30
CA GLU A 46 2.30 4.06 4.74
C GLU A 46 2.78 2.64 4.44
N LEU A 47 3.71 2.53 3.49
CA LEU A 47 4.26 1.28 2.96
C LEU A 47 5.80 1.27 3.01
N GLN A 48 6.42 2.20 3.73
CA GLN A 48 7.87 2.28 3.82
C GLN A 48 8.48 1.02 4.43
N GLN A 49 9.71 0.71 4.02
CA GLN A 49 10.45 -0.46 4.52
C GLN A 49 9.69 -1.77 4.26
N ASN A 50 9.25 -1.97 3.01
CA ASN A 50 8.69 -3.22 2.48
C ASN A 50 9.55 -3.69 1.29
N ALA A 51 9.06 -4.69 0.53
CA ALA A 51 9.75 -5.24 -0.63
C ALA A 51 9.00 -4.97 -1.95
N ILE A 52 8.16 -3.94 -2.01
CA ILE A 52 7.25 -3.68 -3.14
C ILE A 52 8.05 -3.39 -4.41
N ILE A 53 7.74 -4.12 -5.49
CA ILE A 53 8.41 -3.95 -6.79
C ILE A 53 7.59 -3.06 -7.73
N ARG A 54 6.26 -3.12 -7.62
CA ARG A 54 5.32 -2.39 -8.47
C ARG A 54 4.19 -1.78 -7.65
N LEU A 55 3.82 -0.55 -7.98
CA LEU A 55 2.62 0.07 -7.43
C LEU A 55 1.39 -0.34 -8.25
N SER A 56 0.27 -0.60 -7.58
CA SER A 56 -0.99 -0.90 -8.27
C SER A 56 -1.45 0.30 -9.10
N GLU A 57 -1.85 0.08 -10.36
CA GLU A 57 -2.36 1.18 -11.20
C GLU A 57 -3.61 1.84 -10.60
N ASN A 58 -4.39 1.09 -9.84
CA ASN A 58 -5.64 1.56 -9.26
C ASN A 58 -5.42 2.51 -8.07
N LEU A 59 -4.22 2.52 -7.48
CA LEU A 59 -3.82 3.45 -6.42
C LEU A 59 -4.00 4.92 -6.85
N PHE A 60 -3.91 5.19 -8.16
CA PHE A 60 -4.04 6.54 -8.72
C PHE A 60 -5.37 6.78 -9.46
N LYS A 61 -6.22 5.76 -9.63
CA LYS A 61 -7.46 5.84 -10.43
C LYS A 61 -8.69 6.24 -9.63
N SER A 62 -8.88 5.72 -8.42
CA SER A 62 -10.11 5.96 -7.62
C SER A 62 -10.07 7.32 -6.94
N ARG A 63 -9.01 7.58 -6.17
CA ARG A 63 -8.69 8.86 -5.56
C ARG A 63 -7.23 8.79 -5.10
N ARG A 64 -6.43 9.82 -5.40
CA ARG A 64 -5.05 9.85 -4.91
C ARG A 64 -5.07 10.06 -3.40
N PRO A 65 -4.34 9.25 -2.61
CA PRO A 65 -4.21 9.50 -1.18
C PRO A 65 -3.57 10.87 -0.96
N GLU A 66 -3.93 11.53 0.14
CA GLU A 66 -3.33 12.79 0.59
C GLU A 66 -1.85 12.59 0.96
N PHE A 67 -1.51 11.41 1.46
CA PHE A 67 -0.16 11.00 1.79
C PHE A 67 0.14 9.57 1.35
N LEU A 68 1.23 9.40 0.61
CA LEU A 68 1.76 8.09 0.19
C LEU A 68 3.25 8.03 0.52
N ASN A 69 3.63 7.10 1.40
CA ASN A 69 5.03 6.82 1.69
C ASN A 69 5.40 5.41 1.24
N VAL A 70 6.30 5.33 0.26
CA VAL A 70 6.80 4.07 -0.30
C VAL A 70 8.34 3.98 -0.20
N ASN A 71 8.95 4.79 0.66
CA ASN A 71 10.41 4.83 0.83
C ASN A 71 10.97 3.47 1.29
N GLY A 72 12.15 3.08 0.82
CA GLY A 72 12.76 1.82 1.22
C GLY A 72 12.04 0.57 0.70
N ASN A 73 11.43 0.68 -0.49
CA ASN A 73 10.94 -0.44 -1.30
C ASN A 73 11.87 -0.68 -2.51
N HIS A 74 11.51 -1.62 -3.37
CA HIS A 74 12.24 -1.98 -4.59
C HIS A 74 11.51 -1.55 -5.87
N ILE A 75 10.80 -0.41 -5.81
CA ILE A 75 9.93 0.03 -6.90
C ILE A 75 10.77 0.39 -8.14
N THR A 76 10.60 -0.38 -9.21
CA THR A 76 11.27 -0.15 -10.51
C THR A 76 10.31 0.33 -11.60
N GLU A 77 9.00 0.18 -11.38
CA GLU A 77 7.95 0.55 -12.33
C GLU A 77 6.84 1.30 -11.59
N TYR A 78 6.43 2.46 -12.13
CA TYR A 78 5.23 3.18 -11.70
C TYR A 78 4.45 3.60 -12.95
N HIS A 79 3.16 3.27 -13.00
CA HIS A 79 2.27 3.62 -14.11
C HIS A 79 1.20 4.62 -13.66
N PRO A 80 1.52 5.93 -13.58
CA PRO A 80 0.52 6.95 -13.42
C PRO A 80 -0.16 7.14 -14.79
N LYS A 81 -1.40 6.69 -14.93
CA LYS A 81 -2.27 7.20 -15.99
C LYS A 81 -2.93 8.50 -15.52
#